data_AF-A0AAP0HKB6-F1
#
_entry.id   AF-A0AAP0HKB6-F1
#
_cell.length_a   1.000
_cell.length_b   1.000
_cell.length_c   1.000
_cell.angle_alpha   90.00
_cell.angle_beta   90.00
_cell.angle_gamma   90.00
#
_symmetry.space_group_name_H-M   'P 1'
#
loop_
_entity.id
_entity.type
_entity.pdbx_description
1 polymer ?
#
loop_
_entity_poly.entity_id
_entity_poly.type
_entity_poly.pdbx_seq_one_letter_code
_entity_poly.pdbx_strand_id
1 'polypeptide(L)'
;MVKFQTSRKNEMKKLKKKDFTEAFKIGEPNVVKLGKVSVLADIIGGILDSIRGLLDSCIVGVYLNVDNGTYDQPHLVIGCFCRSNNLQCCGFGCQRRWKDRLHPCLSRAWESACASPSSTTIYVPQGRYLLNEVLFTGECKGRVTFKIDGTLVAPSDYHILGTSGKWITFNKVQGVSISGGILDGQGAGLWACKAAGKNCPFGARSLEFTYSSEITITGLTSMNSQIFHIVIHPQLAQQLIPTIHDCKNVKLQQVQVTASGNSPNTDGIHVQGSTDVTIIQANIKTGDDRISIGPGTTNLGWKTSICGPAMA
;
A
#
# COMPACT_ATOMS: atom_id res chain seq x y z
N MET A 1 6.89 18.82 14.26
CA MET A 1 5.71 18.61 15.12
C MET A 1 5.39 19.96 15.72
N VAL A 2 4.41 20.70 15.20
CA VAL A 2 3.97 21.93 15.88
C VAL A 2 2.91 21.49 16.87
N LYS A 3 3.28 21.37 18.15
CA LYS A 3 2.32 21.15 19.23
C LYS A 3 1.73 22.51 19.57
N PHE A 4 0.50 22.77 19.16
CA PHE A 4 -0.29 23.84 19.75
C PHE A 4 -1.06 23.27 20.94
N GLN A 5 -0.60 23.56 22.16
CA GLN A 5 -1.42 23.38 23.36
C GLN A 5 -2.45 24.51 23.38
N THR A 6 -3.72 24.20 23.16
CA THR A 6 -4.80 25.17 23.39
C THR A 6 -5.13 25.18 24.89
N SER A 7 -5.08 26.35 25.53
CA SER A 7 -5.34 26.51 26.96
C SER A 7 -6.83 26.45 27.35
N ARG A 8 -7.72 26.03 26.44
CA ARG A 8 -9.18 26.12 26.59
C ARG A 8 -9.92 24.79 26.44
N LYS A 9 -9.39 23.73 27.08
CA LYS A 9 -10.03 22.40 27.17
C LYS A 9 -11.49 22.42 27.65
N ASN A 10 -11.88 23.43 28.42
CA ASN A 10 -13.21 23.53 29.02
C ASN A 10 -14.28 24.11 28.06
N GLU A 11 -13.91 24.81 26.98
CA GLU A 11 -14.88 25.38 26.04
C GLU A 11 -15.34 24.34 25.00
N MET A 12 -14.48 23.42 24.58
CA MET A 12 -14.84 22.35 23.63
C MET A 12 -15.83 21.33 24.19
N LYS A 13 -15.90 21.15 25.51
CA LYS A 13 -16.84 20.23 26.19
C LYS A 13 -18.31 20.67 26.09
N LYS A 14 -18.59 21.89 25.61
CA LYS A 14 -19.95 22.46 25.53
C LYS A 14 -20.65 22.26 24.17
N LEU A 15 -19.96 21.75 23.16
CA LEU A 15 -20.50 21.56 21.81
C LEU A 15 -21.31 20.25 21.75
N LYS A 16 -22.55 20.29 21.25
CA LYS A 16 -23.43 19.11 21.13
C LYS A 16 -23.42 18.57 19.71
N LYS A 17 -23.67 17.27 19.53
CA LYS A 17 -23.68 16.54 18.23
C LYS A 17 -24.52 17.23 17.14
N LYS A 18 -25.58 17.96 17.51
CA LYS A 18 -26.45 18.69 16.56
C LYS A 18 -25.80 19.92 15.93
N ASP A 19 -24.76 20.48 16.55
CA ASP A 19 -24.10 21.70 16.08
C ASP A 19 -23.17 21.42 14.87
N PHE A 20 -23.05 20.15 14.46
CA PHE A 20 -22.14 19.67 13.42
C PHE A 20 -22.86 19.16 12.14
N THR A 21 -24.20 19.12 12.11
CA THR A 21 -24.96 18.48 11.02
C THR A 21 -25.21 19.39 9.79
N GLU A 22 -24.67 20.60 9.75
CA GLU A 22 -24.77 21.48 8.57
C GLU A 22 -23.39 21.94 8.08
N ALA A 23 -22.75 21.10 7.27
CA ALA A 23 -21.74 21.41 6.25
C ALA A 23 -21.26 20.03 5.76
N PHE A 24 -21.35 19.63 4.50
CA PHE A 24 -20.68 20.19 3.34
C PHE A 24 -21.40 19.66 2.09
N LYS A 25 -21.92 20.53 1.23
CA LYS A 25 -22.20 20.17 -0.17
C LYS A 25 -21.02 20.65 -1.02
N ILE A 26 -20.46 19.72 -1.78
CA ILE A 26 -19.31 19.91 -2.66
C ILE A 26 -19.77 20.74 -3.86
N GLY A 27 -19.13 21.89 -4.12
CA GLY A 27 -19.17 22.51 -5.45
C GLY A 27 -19.34 24.03 -5.56
N GLU A 28 -19.73 24.75 -4.51
CA GLU A 28 -19.92 26.21 -4.60
C GLU A 28 -19.33 26.95 -3.38
N PRO A 29 -18.81 28.19 -3.54
CA PRO A 29 -18.26 28.99 -2.47
C PRO A 29 -19.39 29.55 -1.60
N ASN A 30 -19.92 28.71 -0.72
CA ASN A 30 -20.93 29.14 0.25
C ASN A 30 -20.24 29.85 1.42
N VAL A 31 -20.35 31.19 1.44
CA VAL A 31 -20.02 32.02 2.60
C VAL A 31 -21.10 31.81 3.67
N VAL A 32 -20.84 30.94 4.64
CA VAL A 32 -21.75 30.73 5.77
C VAL A 32 -21.48 31.81 6.84
N LYS A 33 -22.45 32.69 7.09
CA LYS A 33 -22.43 33.61 8.24
C LYS A 33 -22.68 32.82 9.52
N LEU A 34 -21.63 32.58 10.30
CA LEU A 34 -21.71 31.82 11.55
C LEU A 34 -21.70 32.77 12.78
N GLY A 35 -22.85 32.91 13.44
CA GLY A 35 -22.92 33.48 14.78
C GLY A 35 -22.39 32.50 15.82
N LYS A 36 -21.46 32.96 16.68
CA LYS A 36 -20.74 32.22 17.75
C LYS A 36 -19.63 31.24 17.31
N VAL A 37 -19.24 31.22 16.04
CA VAL A 37 -18.06 30.48 15.52
C VAL A 37 -16.91 31.44 15.20
N SER A 38 -16.69 32.48 16.01
CA SER A 38 -15.55 33.39 15.78
C SER A 38 -14.22 32.72 16.12
N VAL A 39 -14.17 31.90 17.18
CA VAL A 39 -12.93 31.26 17.66
C VAL A 39 -12.38 30.19 16.69
N LEU A 40 -13.26 29.46 16.00
CA LEU A 40 -12.83 28.46 15.01
C LEU A 40 -12.37 29.12 13.70
N ALA A 41 -13.02 30.23 13.30
CA ALA A 41 -12.68 30.97 12.09
C ALA A 41 -11.30 31.62 12.18
N ASP A 42 -10.90 32.15 13.33
CA ASP A 42 -9.58 32.77 13.51
C ASP A 42 -8.45 31.72 13.50
N ILE A 43 -8.70 30.55 14.10
CA ILE A 43 -7.74 29.43 14.10
C ILE A 43 -7.58 28.85 12.69
N ILE A 44 -8.69 28.66 11.97
CA ILE A 44 -8.67 28.17 10.58
C ILE A 44 -8.05 29.22 9.65
N GLY A 45 -8.36 30.49 9.84
CA GLY A 45 -7.80 31.61 9.08
C GLY A 45 -6.28 31.71 9.21
N GLY A 46 -5.75 31.67 10.43
CA GLY A 46 -4.30 31.71 10.67
C GLY A 46 -3.55 30.48 10.12
N ILE A 47 -4.20 29.31 10.12
CA ILE A 47 -3.67 28.09 9.50
C ILE A 47 -3.67 28.20 7.97
N LEU A 48 -4.76 28.67 7.37
CA LEU A 48 -4.86 28.85 5.91
C LEU A 48 -3.88 29.91 5.40
N ASP A 49 -3.67 31.01 6.14
CA ASP A 49 -2.70 32.05 5.79
C ASP A 49 -1.25 31.57 5.91
N SER A 50 -0.95 30.68 6.87
CA SER A 50 0.40 30.09 7.00
C SER A 50 0.74 29.06 5.93
N ILE A 51 -0.26 28.49 5.25
CA ILE A 51 -0.08 27.47 4.22
C ILE A 51 -0.35 28.05 2.81
N ARG A 52 -0.82 29.30 2.71
CA ARG A 52 -1.19 29.98 1.46
C ARG A 52 -0.07 30.00 0.40
N GLY A 53 1.20 30.05 0.82
CA GLY A 53 2.35 29.96 -0.08
C GLY A 53 2.70 28.55 -0.61
N LEU A 54 2.01 27.50 -0.13
CA LEU A 54 2.17 26.10 -0.55
C LEU A 54 1.01 25.62 -1.45
N LEU A 55 0.05 26.48 -1.78
CA LEU A 55 -1.34 26.07 -2.12
C LEU A 55 -1.85 26.49 -3.51
N ASP A 56 -1.00 26.75 -4.50
CA ASP A 56 -1.48 27.09 -5.85
C ASP A 56 -2.20 25.93 -6.59
N SER A 57 -2.35 24.74 -5.97
CA SER A 57 -2.93 23.56 -6.64
C SER A 57 -3.79 22.63 -5.77
N CYS A 58 -4.06 22.96 -4.50
CA CYS A 58 -4.74 22.04 -3.58
C CYS A 58 -5.97 22.66 -2.91
N ILE A 59 -7.08 21.94 -2.93
CA ILE A 59 -8.28 22.22 -2.16
C ILE A 59 -8.01 21.71 -0.74
N VAL A 60 -7.98 22.61 0.24
CA VAL A 60 -7.82 22.24 1.65
C VAL A 60 -9.19 21.91 2.22
N GLY A 61 -9.40 20.64 2.58
CA GLY A 61 -10.57 20.19 3.33
C GLY A 61 -10.20 20.02 4.80
N VAL A 62 -10.85 20.78 5.68
CA VAL A 62 -10.70 20.61 7.13
C VAL A 62 -11.85 19.75 7.62
N TYR A 63 -11.54 18.54 8.09
CA TYR A 63 -12.55 17.64 8.67
C TYR A 63 -12.20 17.35 10.13
N LEU A 64 -13.20 17.45 10.99
CA LEU A 64 -13.08 17.05 12.39
C LEU A 64 -13.50 15.59 12.50
N ASN A 65 -12.55 14.70 12.78
CA ASN A 65 -12.90 13.32 13.11
C ASN A 65 -13.32 13.27 14.59
N VAL A 66 -14.56 12.88 14.84
CA VAL A 66 -15.09 12.61 16.18
C VAL A 66 -15.29 11.10 16.25
N ASP A 67 -14.28 10.38 16.75
CA ASP A 67 -14.36 8.93 16.88
C ASP A 67 -15.56 8.55 17.77
N ASN A 68 -16.33 7.56 17.33
CA ASN A 68 -17.53 7.07 18.01
C ASN A 68 -17.21 6.62 19.45
N GLY A 69 -17.46 7.50 20.42
CA GLY A 69 -17.72 7.12 21.81
C GLY A 69 -16.75 7.63 22.88
N THR A 70 -15.66 8.33 22.55
CA THR A 70 -14.83 8.98 23.59
C THR A 70 -14.54 10.45 23.23
N TYR A 71 -15.22 11.35 23.93
CA TYR A 71 -15.21 12.81 23.72
C TYR A 71 -13.93 13.52 24.20
N ASP A 72 -12.81 12.81 24.39
CA ASP A 72 -11.68 13.38 25.12
C ASP A 72 -10.59 14.04 24.29
N GLN A 73 -10.55 13.86 22.96
CA GLN A 73 -9.61 14.59 22.07
C GLN A 73 -10.17 14.68 20.63
N PRO A 74 -10.75 15.82 20.18
CA PRO A 74 -10.99 16.00 18.75
C PRO A 74 -9.65 16.10 18.02
N HIS A 75 -9.41 15.19 17.08
CA HIS A 75 -8.26 15.26 16.19
C HIS A 75 -8.62 16.10 14.96
N LEU A 76 -8.00 17.27 14.83
CA LEU A 76 -8.08 18.07 13.61
C LEU A 76 -7.28 17.37 12.51
N VAL A 77 -7.97 16.82 11.51
CA VAL A 77 -7.33 16.23 10.33
C VAL A 77 -7.44 17.23 9.20
N ILE A 78 -6.31 17.85 8.86
CA ILE A 78 -6.20 18.72 7.69
C ILE A 78 -5.87 17.82 6.50
N GLY A 79 -6.84 17.61 5.61
CA GLY A 79 -6.64 16.90 4.35
C GLY A 79 -6.39 17.90 3.23
N CYS A 80 -5.22 17.83 2.58
CA CYS A 80 -5.02 18.50 1.29
C CYS A 80 -5.52 17.60 0.17
N PHE A 81 -6.61 18.00 -0.48
CA PHE A 81 -7.07 17.40 -1.73
C PHE A 81 -6.47 18.17 -2.90
N CYS A 82 -5.34 17.70 -3.43
CA CYS A 82 -4.81 18.27 -4.65
C CYS A 82 -5.65 17.80 -5.85
N ARG A 83 -5.99 18.70 -6.79
CA ARG A 83 -6.58 18.36 -8.11
C ARG A 83 -5.57 17.64 -9.03
N SER A 84 -4.61 16.95 -8.45
CA SER A 84 -3.50 16.31 -9.14
C SER A 84 -3.78 14.83 -9.30
N ASN A 85 -3.37 14.27 -10.44
CA ASN A 85 -3.33 12.81 -10.64
C ASN A 85 -2.30 12.11 -9.72
N ASN A 86 -1.67 12.82 -8.79
CA ASN A 86 -0.73 12.30 -7.81
C ASN A 86 -1.38 12.29 -6.42
N LEU A 87 -1.83 11.12 -5.97
CA LEU A 87 -2.35 10.89 -4.63
C LEU A 87 -1.19 10.59 -3.67
N GLN A 88 -0.86 11.56 -2.81
CA GLN A 88 0.14 11.34 -1.77
C GLN A 88 -0.49 10.68 -0.55
N CYS A 89 0.09 9.59 -0.04
CA CYS A 89 -0.41 8.91 1.16
C CYS A 89 -0.53 9.85 2.38
N CYS A 90 0.35 10.85 2.50
CA CYS A 90 0.30 11.87 3.55
C CYS A 90 -0.95 12.77 3.47
N GLY A 91 -1.56 12.95 2.28
CA GLY A 91 -2.81 13.71 2.10
C GLY A 91 -4.02 13.06 2.77
N PHE A 92 -3.93 11.76 3.10
CA PHE A 92 -4.96 11.00 3.81
C PHE A 92 -4.72 10.88 5.33
N GLY A 93 -3.79 11.66 5.89
CA GLY A 93 -3.52 11.73 7.33
C GLY A 93 -2.39 10.83 7.84
N CYS A 94 -1.56 10.28 6.95
CA CYS A 94 -0.47 9.39 7.35
C CYS A 94 0.73 10.17 7.95
N GLN A 95 1.03 9.93 9.22
CA GLN A 95 2.19 10.47 9.93
C GLN A 95 3.46 9.64 9.65
N ARG A 96 4.64 10.28 9.68
CA ARG A 96 5.96 9.67 9.34
C ARG A 96 6.54 8.74 10.42
N ARG A 97 5.76 8.30 11.43
CA ARG A 97 6.32 7.54 12.57
C ARG A 97 6.15 6.05 12.36
N TRP A 98 7.10 5.30 12.91
CA TRP A 98 7.18 3.83 12.89
C TRP A 98 5.95 3.12 13.49
N LYS A 99 5.07 3.85 14.20
CA LYS A 99 3.86 3.32 14.84
C LYS A 99 2.56 3.52 14.04
N ASP A 100 2.60 4.25 12.93
CA ASP A 100 1.39 4.63 12.20
C ASP A 100 1.05 3.60 11.11
N ARG A 101 -0.18 3.10 11.14
CA ARG A 101 -0.69 2.09 10.18
C ARG A 101 -0.91 2.74 8.82
N LEU A 102 -0.11 2.38 7.81
CA LEU A 102 -0.30 2.86 6.43
C LEU A 102 -1.53 2.23 5.75
N HIS A 103 -1.97 1.06 6.25
CA HIS A 103 -3.07 0.26 5.67
C HIS A 103 -4.32 1.10 5.33
N PRO A 104 -4.94 1.89 6.24
CA PRO A 104 -6.15 2.65 5.89
C PRO A 104 -5.92 3.83 4.93
N CYS A 105 -4.72 4.39 4.86
CA CYS A 105 -4.40 5.44 3.88
C CYS A 105 -4.24 4.83 2.49
N LEU A 106 -3.50 3.72 2.40
CA LEU A 106 -3.17 3.09 1.13
C LEU A 106 -4.42 2.48 0.47
N SER A 107 -5.31 1.87 1.25
CA SER A 107 -6.61 1.36 0.74
C SER A 107 -7.48 2.48 0.17
N ARG A 108 -7.61 3.62 0.87
CA ARG A 108 -8.38 4.77 0.37
C ARG A 108 -7.75 5.41 -0.87
N ALA A 109 -6.43 5.52 -0.90
CA ALA A 109 -5.70 6.01 -2.07
C ALA A 109 -5.92 5.08 -3.27
N TRP A 110 -5.91 3.76 -3.06
CA TRP A 110 -6.23 2.77 -4.08
C TRP A 110 -7.66 2.91 -4.60
N GLU A 111 -8.67 2.95 -3.72
CA GLU A 111 -10.07 3.12 -4.11
C GLU A 111 -10.27 4.36 -4.97
N SER A 112 -9.69 5.50 -4.55
CA SER A 112 -9.76 6.75 -5.31
C SER A 112 -9.03 6.67 -6.66
N ALA A 113 -7.85 6.04 -6.71
CA ALA A 113 -7.10 5.90 -7.96
C ALA A 113 -7.81 4.96 -8.94
N CYS A 114 -8.31 3.83 -8.44
CA CYS A 114 -8.96 2.80 -9.24
C CYS A 114 -10.31 3.28 -9.82
N ALA A 115 -11.02 4.14 -9.10
CA ALA A 115 -12.27 4.75 -9.57
C ALA A 115 -12.06 5.90 -10.58
N SER A 116 -10.82 6.37 -10.76
CA SER A 116 -10.48 7.46 -11.69
C SER A 116 -10.42 6.96 -13.13
N PRO A 117 -11.07 7.64 -14.10
CA PRO A 117 -10.93 7.32 -15.52
C PRO A 117 -9.57 7.76 -16.09
N SER A 118 -8.83 8.61 -15.37
CA SER A 118 -7.49 9.07 -15.77
C SER A 118 -6.40 8.27 -15.06
N SER A 119 -5.24 8.17 -15.72
CA SER A 119 -4.08 7.54 -15.10
C SER A 119 -3.69 8.26 -13.80
N THR A 120 -3.57 7.50 -12.71
CA THR A 120 -3.36 8.03 -11.37
C THR A 120 -2.11 7.42 -10.74
N THR A 121 -1.35 8.23 -10.01
CA THR A 121 -0.18 7.79 -9.25
C THR A 121 -0.48 7.81 -7.75
N ILE A 122 -0.26 6.70 -7.07
CA ILE A 122 -0.22 6.60 -5.61
C ILE A 122 1.24 6.74 -5.19
N TYR A 123 1.55 7.80 -4.45
CA TYR A 123 2.91 8.11 -4.02
C TYR A 123 3.13 7.74 -2.55
N VAL A 124 4.12 6.87 -2.31
CA VAL A 124 4.63 6.51 -0.98
C VAL A 124 5.99 7.19 -0.80
N PRO A 125 6.07 8.28 -0.01
CA PRO A 125 7.30 9.03 0.15
C PRO A 125 8.34 8.26 0.96
N GLN A 126 9.59 8.71 0.90
CA GLN A 126 10.68 8.16 1.70
C GLN A 126 10.30 8.04 3.19
N GLY A 127 10.59 6.88 3.79
CA GLY A 127 10.23 6.54 5.17
C GLY A 127 10.06 5.03 5.33
N ARG A 128 9.82 4.57 6.57
CA ARG A 128 9.45 3.18 6.86
C ARG A 128 8.02 3.14 7.38
N TYR A 129 7.18 2.33 6.77
CA TYR A 129 5.74 2.28 7.07
C TYR A 129 5.30 0.85 7.37
N LEU A 130 4.70 0.66 8.54
CA LEU A 130 4.06 -0.61 8.87
C LEU A 130 2.82 -0.80 7.99
N LEU A 131 2.79 -1.93 7.29
CA LEU A 131 1.69 -2.31 6.40
C LEU A 131 1.23 -3.72 6.78
N ASN A 132 0.00 -3.83 7.28
CA ASN A 132 -0.67 -5.12 7.41
C ASN A 132 -1.06 -5.65 6.03
N GLU A 133 -1.60 -6.86 5.97
CA GLU A 133 -2.18 -7.43 4.75
C GLU A 133 -3.06 -6.39 4.01
N VAL A 134 -2.87 -6.26 2.70
CA VAL A 134 -3.68 -5.40 1.84
C VAL A 134 -4.07 -6.14 0.57
N LEU A 135 -5.32 -5.95 0.17
CA LEU A 135 -5.89 -6.46 -1.06
C LEU A 135 -6.35 -5.28 -1.92
N PHE A 136 -5.69 -5.11 -3.06
CA PHE A 136 -6.03 -4.14 -4.10
C PHE A 136 -6.82 -4.83 -5.20
N THR A 137 -8.13 -4.63 -5.19
CA THR A 137 -9.05 -5.26 -6.14
C THR A 137 -9.43 -4.28 -7.25
N GLY A 138 -9.44 -4.75 -8.50
CA GLY A 138 -10.01 -4.07 -9.65
C GLY A 138 -11.41 -4.60 -10.01
N GLU A 139 -11.93 -4.35 -11.22
CA GLU A 139 -11.29 -3.63 -12.34
C GLU A 139 -11.22 -2.11 -12.09
N CYS A 140 -10.12 -1.48 -12.52
CA CYS A 140 -9.95 -0.03 -12.42
C CYS A 140 -10.35 0.66 -13.72
N LYS A 141 -10.91 1.87 -13.63
CA LYS A 141 -11.33 2.66 -14.80
C LYS A 141 -10.14 3.24 -15.58
N GLY A 142 -8.97 3.30 -14.97
CA GLY A 142 -7.74 3.82 -15.54
C GLY A 142 -6.51 3.13 -14.98
N ARG A 143 -5.34 3.43 -15.56
CA ARG A 143 -4.05 2.88 -15.11
C ARG A 143 -3.65 3.46 -13.76
N VAL A 144 -3.11 2.63 -12.88
CA VAL A 144 -2.64 3.05 -11.55
C VAL A 144 -1.15 2.78 -11.41
N THR A 145 -0.38 3.81 -11.01
CA THR A 145 1.05 3.68 -10.74
C THR A 145 1.31 3.84 -9.25
N PHE A 146 1.93 2.85 -8.61
CA PHE A 146 2.55 3.02 -7.30
C PHE A 146 3.97 3.53 -7.51
N LYS A 147 4.26 4.74 -7.05
CA LYS A 147 5.62 5.27 -6.95
C LYS A 147 6.04 5.20 -5.48
N ILE A 148 7.01 4.36 -5.18
CA ILE A 148 7.44 4.07 -3.82
C ILE A 148 8.90 4.51 -3.66
N ASP A 149 9.13 5.56 -2.87
CA ASP A 149 10.48 5.99 -2.48
C ASP A 149 10.85 5.50 -1.08
N GLY A 150 9.90 4.87 -0.37
CA GLY A 150 10.05 4.38 1.00
C GLY A 150 10.18 2.85 1.12
N THR A 151 10.05 2.38 2.36
CA THR A 151 10.02 0.97 2.75
C THR A 151 8.67 0.64 3.37
N LEU A 152 7.97 -0.32 2.78
CA LEU A 152 6.83 -0.99 3.40
C LEU A 152 7.37 -2.14 4.25
N VAL A 153 6.92 -2.23 5.49
CA VAL A 153 7.40 -3.20 6.47
C VAL A 153 6.22 -4.06 6.91
N ALA A 154 6.34 -5.37 6.77
CA ALA A 154 5.37 -6.32 7.29
C ALA A 154 5.38 -6.31 8.83
N PRO A 155 4.33 -6.81 9.51
CA PRO A 155 4.40 -7.04 10.94
C PRO A 155 5.52 -8.02 11.30
N SER A 156 6.28 -7.70 12.35
CA SER A 156 7.38 -8.55 12.83
C SER A 156 6.89 -9.86 13.45
N ASP A 157 5.65 -9.86 13.97
CA ASP A 157 4.98 -11.09 14.37
C ASP A 157 4.47 -11.82 13.12
N TYR A 158 5.19 -12.90 12.76
CA TYR A 158 4.90 -13.70 11.58
C TYR A 158 3.56 -14.43 11.65
N HIS A 159 2.95 -14.54 12.84
CA HIS A 159 1.60 -15.11 12.97
C HIS A 159 0.52 -14.21 12.38
N ILE A 160 0.75 -12.89 12.29
CA ILE A 160 -0.24 -11.93 11.78
C ILE A 160 -0.54 -12.17 10.30
N LEU A 161 0.48 -12.43 9.48
CA LEU A 161 0.31 -12.71 8.04
C LEU A 161 0.36 -14.22 7.73
N GLY A 162 0.99 -15.01 8.59
CA GLY A 162 1.19 -16.43 8.35
C GLY A 162 -0.09 -17.24 8.23
N THR A 163 -1.22 -16.73 8.75
CA THR A 163 -2.54 -17.35 8.65
C THR A 163 -3.26 -17.04 7.33
N SER A 164 -3.12 -15.82 6.80
CA SER A 164 -3.71 -15.45 5.50
C SER A 164 -2.87 -15.91 4.32
N GLY A 165 -1.57 -16.13 4.54
CA GLY A 165 -0.62 -16.61 3.52
C GLY A 165 -0.23 -15.55 2.49
N LYS A 166 -0.59 -14.28 2.72
CA LYS A 166 -0.47 -13.17 1.77
C LYS A 166 -0.19 -11.85 2.49
N TRP A 167 0.60 -10.98 1.87
CA TRP A 167 0.86 -9.64 2.40
C TRP A 167 0.28 -8.54 1.50
N ILE A 168 0.76 -8.42 0.26
CA ILE A 168 0.28 -7.42 -0.69
C ILE A 168 -0.27 -8.15 -1.91
N THR A 169 -1.59 -8.08 -2.10
CA THR A 169 -2.27 -8.73 -3.22
C THR A 169 -2.85 -7.68 -4.16
N PHE A 170 -2.59 -7.84 -5.46
CA PHE A 170 -3.32 -7.20 -6.54
C PHE A 170 -4.18 -8.24 -7.24
N ASN A 171 -5.49 -8.04 -7.24
CA ASN A 171 -6.44 -9.01 -7.76
C ASN A 171 -7.33 -8.38 -8.83
N LYS A 172 -7.45 -9.03 -9.99
CA LYS A 172 -8.30 -8.59 -11.11
C LYS A 172 -7.99 -7.14 -11.53
N VAL A 173 -6.71 -6.78 -11.60
CA VAL A 173 -6.28 -5.44 -12.02
C VAL A 173 -5.69 -5.46 -13.43
N GLN A 174 -5.93 -4.40 -14.18
CA GLN A 174 -5.32 -4.17 -15.49
C GLN A 174 -4.54 -2.86 -15.49
N GLY A 175 -3.32 -2.86 -16.03
CA GLY A 175 -2.55 -1.64 -16.24
C GLY A 175 -1.98 -1.04 -14.95
N VAL A 176 -1.59 -1.88 -13.99
CA VAL A 176 -0.93 -1.45 -12.75
C VAL A 176 0.59 -1.46 -12.91
N SER A 177 1.22 -0.35 -12.48
CA SER A 177 2.67 -0.21 -12.45
C SER A 177 3.17 -0.01 -11.02
N ILE A 178 4.28 -0.65 -10.65
CA ILE A 178 5.01 -0.41 -9.40
C ILE A 178 6.41 0.09 -9.77
N SER A 179 6.81 1.23 -9.22
CA SER A 179 8.10 1.87 -9.47
C SER A 179 8.83 2.14 -8.16
N GLY A 180 10.01 1.52 -8.01
CA GLY A 180 10.88 1.68 -6.84
C GLY A 180 10.37 1.00 -5.58
N GLY A 181 11.00 1.34 -4.46
CA GLY A 181 10.56 0.97 -3.13
C GLY A 181 11.18 -0.31 -2.59
N ILE A 182 11.00 -0.50 -1.29
CA ILE A 182 11.42 -1.70 -0.57
C ILE A 182 10.21 -2.35 0.11
N LEU A 183 10.01 -3.64 -0.11
CA LEU A 183 9.11 -4.49 0.66
C LEU A 183 9.93 -5.33 1.62
N ASP A 184 9.81 -5.10 2.93
CA ASP A 184 10.50 -5.85 3.98
C ASP A 184 9.49 -6.80 4.66
N GLY A 185 9.52 -8.07 4.28
CA GLY A 185 8.55 -9.10 4.69
C GLY A 185 8.74 -9.66 6.11
N GLN A 186 9.81 -9.24 6.81
CA GLN A 186 10.09 -9.63 8.21
C GLN A 186 10.09 -11.16 8.48
N GLY A 187 10.56 -11.97 7.53
CA GLY A 187 10.50 -13.44 7.58
C GLY A 187 11.39 -14.12 8.61
N ALA A 188 12.39 -13.43 9.18
CA ALA A 188 13.41 -14.03 10.06
C ALA A 188 12.83 -14.80 11.25
N GLY A 189 11.78 -14.28 11.88
CA GLY A 189 11.11 -14.95 12.99
C GLY A 189 10.48 -16.29 12.58
N LEU A 190 9.85 -16.32 11.40
CA LEU A 190 9.25 -17.55 10.87
C LEU A 190 10.32 -18.59 10.53
N TRP A 191 11.41 -18.17 9.90
CA TRP A 191 12.50 -19.08 9.52
C TRP A 191 13.14 -19.71 10.76
N ALA A 192 13.36 -18.93 11.83
CA ALA A 192 13.86 -19.44 13.10
C ALA A 192 12.89 -20.44 13.75
N CYS A 193 11.58 -20.18 13.67
CA CYS A 193 10.56 -21.12 14.13
C CYS A 193 10.64 -22.46 13.37
N LYS A 194 10.68 -22.40 12.02
CA LYS A 194 10.74 -23.59 11.15
C LYS A 194 12.04 -24.38 11.38
N ALA A 195 13.18 -23.70 11.47
CA ALA A 195 14.47 -24.33 11.75
C ALA A 195 14.52 -25.05 13.12
N ALA A 196 13.77 -24.54 14.10
CA ALA A 196 13.64 -25.19 15.41
C ALA A 196 12.66 -26.38 15.42
N GLY A 197 12.07 -26.76 14.28
CA GLY A 197 11.10 -27.85 14.17
C GLY A 197 9.80 -27.60 14.96
N LYS A 198 9.47 -26.33 15.24
CA LYS A 198 8.27 -25.96 15.99
C LYS A 198 7.03 -25.97 15.09
N ASN A 199 5.85 -25.93 15.72
CA ASN A 199 4.61 -25.68 15.00
C ASN A 199 4.53 -24.20 14.59
N CYS A 200 4.72 -23.94 13.31
CA CYS A 200 4.78 -22.60 12.73
C CYS A 200 3.71 -22.47 11.63
N PRO A 201 3.16 -21.27 11.40
CA PRO A 201 2.27 -21.06 10.27
C PRO A 201 3.01 -21.28 8.93
N PHE A 202 2.26 -21.46 7.85
CA PHE A 202 2.84 -21.68 6.52
C PHE A 202 3.76 -20.51 6.10
N GLY A 203 3.29 -19.29 6.36
CA GLY A 203 3.98 -18.04 6.03
C GLY A 203 3.29 -17.29 4.90
N ALA A 204 3.61 -16.01 4.76
CA ALA A 204 3.00 -15.12 3.78
C ALA A 204 3.90 -14.82 2.57
N ARG A 205 3.28 -14.78 1.39
CA ARG A 205 3.90 -14.26 0.16
C ARG A 205 3.93 -12.74 0.20
N SER A 206 5.06 -12.14 -0.16
CA SER A 206 5.23 -10.69 -0.01
C SER A 206 4.41 -9.88 -1.00
N LEU A 207 4.47 -10.22 -2.29
CA LEU A 207 3.71 -9.57 -3.35
C LEU A 207 3.09 -10.61 -4.26
N GLU A 208 1.78 -10.56 -4.48
CA GLU A 208 1.09 -11.40 -5.45
C GLU A 208 0.22 -10.59 -6.42
N PHE A 209 0.21 -11.04 -7.68
CA PHE A 209 -0.77 -10.64 -8.67
C PHE A 209 -1.60 -11.86 -9.04
N THR A 210 -2.91 -11.70 -8.94
CA THR A 210 -3.90 -12.70 -9.34
C THR A 210 -4.82 -12.14 -10.40
N TYR A 211 -5.10 -12.92 -11.44
CA TYR A 211 -6.10 -12.57 -12.45
C TYR A 211 -5.86 -11.21 -13.11
N SER A 212 -4.60 -10.83 -13.30
CA SER A 212 -4.21 -9.45 -13.60
C SER A 212 -3.45 -9.33 -14.91
N SER A 213 -3.60 -8.21 -15.62
CA SER A 213 -2.99 -8.00 -16.93
C SER A 213 -2.28 -6.65 -17.06
N GLU A 214 -1.33 -6.58 -18.00
CA GLU A 214 -0.57 -5.35 -18.27
C GLU A 214 0.14 -4.80 -17.01
N ILE A 215 0.86 -5.68 -16.32
CA ILE A 215 1.52 -5.35 -15.06
C ILE A 215 2.97 -5.00 -15.32
N THR A 216 3.46 -3.90 -14.74
CA THR A 216 4.87 -3.50 -14.82
C THR A 216 5.46 -3.25 -13.44
N ILE A 217 6.49 -4.00 -13.06
CA ILE A 217 7.25 -3.78 -11.83
C ILE A 217 8.66 -3.35 -12.21
N THR A 218 9.09 -2.16 -11.80
CA THR A 218 10.41 -1.61 -12.13
C THR A 218 11.15 -1.13 -10.88
N GLY A 219 12.36 -1.64 -10.66
CA GLY A 219 13.25 -1.15 -9.58
C GLY A 219 12.80 -1.49 -8.16
N LEU A 220 11.82 -2.39 -7.99
CA LEU A 220 11.33 -2.83 -6.69
C LEU A 220 12.36 -3.73 -6.00
N THR A 221 12.59 -3.53 -4.70
CA THR A 221 13.34 -4.47 -3.86
C THR A 221 12.38 -5.23 -2.95
N SER A 222 12.35 -6.56 -3.04
CA SER A 222 11.64 -7.44 -2.12
C SER A 222 12.65 -8.16 -1.22
N MET A 223 12.56 -7.97 0.09
CA MET A 223 13.50 -8.55 1.05
C MET A 223 12.80 -9.27 2.19
N ASN A 224 13.46 -10.32 2.69
CA ASN A 224 13.04 -11.08 3.87
C ASN A 224 11.58 -11.56 3.81
N SER A 225 11.13 -12.08 2.67
CA SER A 225 9.79 -12.65 2.57
C SER A 225 9.64 -13.87 3.50
N GLN A 226 8.47 -14.08 4.09
CA GLN A 226 8.23 -15.25 4.93
C GLN A 226 8.31 -16.56 4.11
N ILE A 227 7.79 -16.52 2.88
CA ILE A 227 7.91 -17.55 1.85
C ILE A 227 8.25 -16.86 0.51
N PHE A 228 7.46 -17.02 -0.55
CA PHE A 228 7.79 -16.45 -1.87
C PHE A 228 7.79 -14.92 -1.88
N HIS A 229 8.72 -14.33 -2.62
CA HIS A 229 8.88 -12.88 -2.72
C HIS A 229 7.87 -12.24 -3.68
N ILE A 230 7.77 -12.75 -4.91
CA ILE A 230 6.83 -12.23 -5.93
C ILE A 230 6.14 -13.41 -6.60
N VAL A 231 4.82 -13.40 -6.65
CA VAL A 231 4.01 -14.50 -7.21
C VAL A 231 3.05 -13.97 -8.27
N ILE A 232 3.13 -14.54 -9.47
CA ILE A 232 2.26 -14.23 -10.60
C ILE A 232 1.48 -15.51 -10.92
N HIS A 233 0.19 -15.55 -10.56
CA HIS A 233 -0.58 -16.78 -10.71
C HIS A 233 -2.09 -16.55 -10.85
N PRO A 234 -2.84 -17.47 -11.46
CA PRO A 234 -4.29 -17.50 -11.29
C PRO A 234 -4.58 -17.89 -9.83
N GLN A 235 -5.56 -17.27 -9.18
CA GLN A 235 -6.00 -17.79 -7.88
C GLN A 235 -6.51 -19.22 -8.10
N LEU A 236 -6.12 -20.12 -7.20
CA LEU A 236 -6.64 -21.47 -7.13
C LEU A 236 -8.12 -21.38 -6.76
N ALA A 237 -8.98 -21.22 -7.76
CA ALA A 237 -10.37 -21.63 -7.62
C ALA A 237 -10.32 -23.16 -7.60
N GLN A 238 -10.52 -23.74 -6.43
CA GLN A 238 -10.97 -25.11 -6.34
C GLN A 238 -12.17 -25.26 -7.30
N GLN A 239 -12.04 -26.20 -8.24
CA GLN A 239 -13.08 -26.76 -9.12
C GLN A 239 -13.59 -25.95 -10.35
N LEU A 240 -13.27 -26.54 -11.51
CA LEU A 240 -14.20 -26.92 -12.60
C LEU A 240 -14.92 -25.87 -13.45
N ILE A 241 -14.35 -24.67 -13.64
CA ILE A 241 -14.74 -23.85 -14.82
C ILE A 241 -13.48 -23.33 -15.55
N PRO A 242 -13.21 -23.74 -16.81
CA PRO A 242 -12.04 -23.33 -17.58
C PRO A 242 -12.16 -21.94 -18.22
N THR A 243 -13.02 -21.06 -17.70
CA THR A 243 -13.19 -19.71 -18.25
C THR A 243 -12.22 -18.74 -17.58
N ILE A 244 -10.99 -18.79 -18.06
CA ILE A 244 -9.97 -17.73 -18.15
C ILE A 244 -9.96 -16.74 -17.00
N HIS A 245 -9.01 -16.90 -16.08
CA HIS A 245 -8.39 -15.76 -15.43
C HIS A 245 -6.91 -16.12 -15.21
N ASP A 246 -6.08 -15.92 -16.23
CA ASP A 246 -4.62 -15.99 -16.11
C ASP A 246 -4.07 -14.61 -15.75
N CYS A 247 -2.82 -14.54 -15.30
CA CYS A 247 -2.10 -13.28 -15.44
C CYS A 247 -1.51 -13.17 -16.85
N LYS A 248 -1.60 -11.99 -17.49
CA LYS A 248 -1.13 -11.79 -18.87
C LYS A 248 -0.30 -10.52 -19.04
N ASN A 249 0.77 -10.58 -19.83
CA ASN A 249 1.59 -9.41 -20.16
C ASN A 249 2.14 -8.75 -18.88
N VAL A 250 2.97 -9.50 -18.16
CA VAL A 250 3.59 -9.07 -16.90
C VAL A 250 5.07 -8.84 -17.14
N LYS A 251 5.56 -7.64 -16.81
CA LYS A 251 6.96 -7.27 -16.96
C LYS A 251 7.57 -6.93 -15.61
N LEU A 252 8.65 -7.64 -15.26
CA LEU A 252 9.48 -7.35 -14.10
C LEU A 252 10.84 -6.87 -14.59
N GLN A 253 11.25 -5.66 -14.22
CA GLN A 253 12.50 -5.05 -14.67
C GLN A 253 13.31 -4.49 -13.50
N GLN A 254 14.61 -4.80 -13.45
CA GLN A 254 15.52 -4.28 -12.41
C GLN A 254 15.05 -4.59 -10.98
N VAL A 255 14.36 -5.71 -10.81
CA VAL A 255 13.87 -6.17 -9.50
C VAL A 255 15.02 -6.76 -8.70
N GLN A 256 15.07 -6.43 -7.41
CA GLN A 256 16.01 -7.01 -6.47
C GLN A 256 15.25 -7.89 -5.47
N VAL A 257 15.73 -9.12 -5.26
CA VAL A 257 15.18 -10.05 -4.29
C VAL A 257 16.30 -10.51 -3.36
N THR A 258 16.10 -10.37 -2.05
CA THR A 258 17.10 -10.77 -1.05
C THR A 258 16.48 -11.43 0.18
N ALA A 259 16.95 -12.62 0.53
CA ALA A 259 16.71 -13.28 1.80
C ALA A 259 18.00 -13.94 2.32
N SER A 260 17.96 -14.48 3.53
CA SER A 260 19.06 -15.29 4.07
C SER A 260 19.29 -16.52 3.19
N GLY A 261 20.53 -16.99 3.02
CA GLY A 261 20.79 -18.25 2.30
C GLY A 261 20.14 -19.46 2.98
N ASN A 262 19.82 -19.36 4.28
CA ASN A 262 19.18 -20.43 5.06
C ASN A 262 17.66 -20.22 5.20
N SER A 263 17.05 -19.28 4.46
CA SER A 263 15.60 -19.05 4.57
C SER A 263 14.83 -20.12 3.79
N PRO A 264 13.96 -20.90 4.45
CA PRO A 264 13.24 -21.99 3.80
C PRO A 264 12.11 -21.45 2.90
N ASN A 265 11.97 -22.01 1.70
CA ASN A 265 10.85 -21.75 0.77
C ASN A 265 10.68 -20.26 0.41
N THR A 266 11.81 -19.55 0.30
CA THR A 266 11.84 -18.15 -0.12
C THR A 266 12.05 -18.02 -1.61
N ASP A 267 11.18 -18.61 -2.42
CA ASP A 267 11.29 -18.52 -3.87
C ASP A 267 11.27 -17.05 -4.30
N GLY A 268 12.12 -16.68 -5.26
CA GLY A 268 12.26 -15.30 -5.70
C GLY A 268 11.06 -14.82 -6.51
N ILE A 269 10.93 -15.31 -7.73
CA ILE A 269 9.80 -15.01 -8.61
C ILE A 269 9.13 -16.32 -9.01
N HIS A 270 7.91 -16.52 -8.54
CA HIS A 270 7.09 -17.67 -8.89
C HIS A 270 6.08 -17.29 -9.98
N VAL A 271 6.03 -18.06 -11.06
CA VAL A 271 5.08 -17.86 -12.17
C VAL A 271 4.33 -19.15 -12.41
N GLN A 272 3.00 -19.12 -12.36
CA GLN A 272 2.13 -20.26 -12.64
C GLN A 272 0.93 -19.80 -13.46
N GLY A 273 0.40 -20.64 -14.36
CA GLY A 273 -0.86 -20.37 -15.08
C GLY A 273 -0.94 -18.97 -15.71
N SER A 274 0.18 -18.48 -16.25
CA SER A 274 0.31 -17.10 -16.72
C SER A 274 0.95 -17.07 -18.09
N THR A 275 0.62 -16.05 -18.88
CA THR A 275 1.06 -15.91 -20.27
C THR A 275 1.79 -14.58 -20.49
N ASP A 276 2.83 -14.57 -21.32
CA ASP A 276 3.59 -13.36 -21.67
C ASP A 276 4.22 -12.69 -20.43
N VAL A 277 5.02 -13.45 -19.68
CA VAL A 277 5.75 -12.92 -18.52
C VAL A 277 7.21 -12.66 -18.92
N THR A 278 7.70 -11.46 -18.67
CA THR A 278 9.09 -11.08 -19.02
C THR A 278 9.84 -10.56 -17.79
N ILE A 279 10.99 -11.17 -17.49
CA ILE A 279 11.85 -10.78 -16.35
C ILE A 279 13.19 -10.25 -16.88
N ILE A 280 13.53 -8.99 -16.61
CA ILE A 280 14.70 -8.31 -17.19
C ILE A 280 15.56 -7.71 -16.07
N GLN A 281 16.87 -7.97 -16.10
CA GLN A 281 17.86 -7.41 -15.18
C GLN A 281 17.50 -7.62 -13.70
N ALA A 282 16.86 -8.74 -13.36
CA ALA A 282 16.58 -9.08 -11.96
C ALA A 282 17.84 -9.63 -11.26
N ASN A 283 18.00 -9.29 -9.99
CA ASN A 283 19.04 -9.82 -9.10
C ASN A 283 18.36 -10.54 -7.93
N ILE A 284 18.53 -11.86 -7.85
CA ILE A 284 17.77 -12.72 -6.93
C ILE A 284 18.74 -13.53 -6.05
N LYS A 285 18.66 -13.30 -4.74
CA LYS A 285 19.46 -13.96 -3.71
C LYS A 285 18.53 -14.50 -2.63
N THR A 286 18.28 -15.79 -2.64
CA THR A 286 17.31 -16.47 -1.79
C THR A 286 17.89 -17.80 -1.31
N GLY A 287 17.28 -18.41 -0.30
CA GLY A 287 17.63 -19.76 0.17
C GLY A 287 16.95 -20.91 -0.60
N ASP A 288 16.20 -20.60 -1.66
CA ASP A 288 15.42 -21.55 -2.46
C ASP A 288 15.43 -21.09 -3.94
N ASP A 289 14.49 -21.57 -4.76
CA ASP A 289 14.36 -21.24 -6.18
C ASP A 289 14.43 -19.73 -6.46
N ARG A 290 15.26 -19.35 -7.43
CA ARG A 290 15.32 -17.94 -7.87
C ARG A 290 14.11 -17.58 -8.73
N ILE A 291 13.81 -18.47 -9.68
CA ILE A 291 12.65 -18.39 -10.55
C ILE A 291 12.05 -19.81 -10.58
N SER A 292 10.82 -19.93 -10.11
CA SER A 292 10.07 -21.20 -10.08
C SER A 292 8.88 -21.12 -11.03
N ILE A 293 8.63 -22.19 -11.78
CA ILE A 293 7.60 -22.23 -12.83
C ILE A 293 6.57 -23.31 -12.50
N GLY A 294 5.33 -22.90 -12.26
CA GLY A 294 4.18 -23.78 -12.11
C GLY A 294 3.49 -24.11 -13.45
N PRO A 295 2.61 -25.13 -13.46
CA PRO A 295 1.91 -25.58 -14.65
C PRO A 295 1.03 -24.49 -15.28
N GLY A 296 0.77 -24.62 -16.58
CA GLY A 296 -0.06 -23.67 -17.35
C GLY A 296 0.64 -22.35 -17.70
N THR A 297 1.94 -22.20 -17.43
CA THR A 297 2.71 -21.02 -17.84
C THR A 297 3.11 -21.11 -19.31
N THR A 298 2.89 -20.04 -20.08
CA THR A 298 3.30 -19.96 -21.50
C THR A 298 4.02 -18.64 -21.80
N ASN A 299 4.96 -18.65 -22.74
CA ASN A 299 5.76 -17.47 -23.14
C ASN A 299 6.40 -16.70 -21.96
N LEU A 300 7.08 -17.43 -21.08
CA LEU A 300 7.93 -16.85 -20.03
C LEU A 300 9.35 -16.63 -20.57
N GLY A 301 9.79 -15.37 -20.61
CA GLY A 301 11.13 -14.99 -21.03
C GLY A 301 11.90 -14.28 -19.92
N TRP A 302 13.20 -14.55 -19.79
CA TRP A 302 14.05 -13.82 -18.85
C TRP A 302 15.42 -13.45 -19.43
N LYS A 303 15.89 -12.25 -19.07
CA LYS A 303 17.23 -11.72 -19.36
C LYS A 303 17.81 -11.16 -18.07
N THR A 304 18.45 -12.00 -17.28
CA THR A 304 18.83 -11.68 -15.89
C THR A 304 20.33 -11.83 -15.69
N SER A 305 20.93 -10.97 -14.87
CA SER A 305 22.24 -11.23 -14.27
C SER A 305 22.01 -12.04 -12.99
N ILE A 306 22.06 -13.36 -13.12
CA ILE A 306 21.91 -14.26 -11.97
C ILE A 306 23.26 -14.28 -11.23
N CYS A 307 23.39 -13.49 -10.16
CA CYS A 307 24.64 -13.37 -9.40
C CYS A 307 24.42 -13.71 -7.91
N GLY A 308 24.89 -14.88 -7.52
CA GLY A 308 24.95 -15.39 -6.15
C GLY A 308 25.08 -16.91 -6.15
N PRO A 309 25.55 -17.56 -5.07
CA PRO A 309 25.48 -19.02 -4.97
C PRO A 309 24.00 -19.44 -4.88
N ALA A 310 23.61 -20.46 -5.66
CA ALA A 310 22.45 -21.26 -5.30
C ALA A 310 23.00 -22.23 -4.26
N MET A 311 22.46 -22.25 -3.03
CA MET A 311 22.82 -23.36 -2.15
C MET A 311 22.13 -24.59 -2.72
N ALA A 312 22.97 -25.50 -3.22
CA ALA A 312 22.63 -26.76 -3.84
C ALA A 312 22.12 -27.78 -2.81
#